data_AF-A0A969EKX7-F1
#
_entry.id   AF-A0A969EKX7-F1
#
_cell.length_a   1.000
_cell.length_b   1.000
_cell.length_c   1.000
_cell.angle_alpha   90.00
_cell.angle_beta   90.00
_cell.angle_gamma   90.00
#
_symmetry.space_group_name_H-M   'P 1'
#
loop_
_entity.id
_entity.type
_entity.pdbx_description
1 polymer ?
#
loop_
_entity_poly.entity_id
_entity_poly.type
_entity_poly.pdbx_seq_one_letter_code
_entity_poly.pdbx_strand_id
1 'polypeptide(L)'
;MMSFRRLVWIVFLGLLGHSCFDPPEFPLTPSIEFDDIYFVEVGTASDKDSLVVSIKFKDGDGNLGLDPSEIFFPYNNRTYYSYLGDTINYELKRTVPELDSLLPDFVTPYNCTNWEVIMDGQTVVDTLYFELNPNYYNFFVDFLIKNNDGTFTEFDWQTAFIYPNCGITFDGRFPILSKDLSHAIHLMAKLFMG
;
A
#
# COMPACT_ATOMS: atom_id res chain seq x y z
N MET A 1 22.13 31.95 -59.79
CA MET A 1 22.93 31.07 -58.91
C MET A 1 22.84 31.58 -57.48
N MET A 2 22.17 30.87 -56.57
CA MET A 2 22.21 31.20 -55.15
C MET A 2 23.64 31.01 -54.64
N SER A 3 24.20 32.01 -53.96
CA SER A 3 25.54 31.94 -53.34
C SER A 3 25.59 30.77 -52.35
N PHE A 4 26.67 29.99 -52.40
CA PHE A 4 26.93 28.84 -51.50
C PHE A 4 26.70 29.18 -50.02
N ARG A 5 26.99 30.42 -49.61
CA ARG A 5 26.76 30.92 -48.25
C ARG A 5 25.27 30.92 -47.86
N ARG A 6 24.36 31.22 -48.80
CA ARG A 6 22.91 31.19 -48.55
C ARG A 6 22.37 29.77 -48.47
N LEU A 7 22.98 28.83 -49.19
CA LEU A 7 22.60 27.41 -49.15
C LEU A 7 22.93 26.80 -47.79
N VAL A 8 24.10 27.12 -47.22
CA VAL A 8 24.49 26.69 -45.87
C VAL A 8 23.53 27.20 -44.81
N TRP A 9 23.10 28.47 -44.88
CA TRP A 9 22.12 29.01 -43.93
C TRP A 9 20.74 28.36 -44.01
N ILE A 10 20.27 28.01 -45.22
CA ILE A 10 18.99 27.31 -45.41
C ILE A 10 19.05 25.88 -44.86
N VAL A 11 20.15 25.17 -45.08
CA VAL A 11 20.37 23.81 -44.55
C VAL A 11 20.46 23.83 -43.02
N PHE A 12 21.17 24.81 -42.44
CA PHE A 12 21.30 24.95 -40.99
C PHE A 12 19.97 25.32 -40.31
N LEU A 13 19.13 26.14 -40.97
CA LEU A 13 17.79 26.50 -40.48
C LEU A 13 16.79 25.34 -40.63
N GLY A 14 16.93 24.51 -41.66
CA GLY A 14 16.11 23.30 -41.87
C GLY A 14 16.41 22.19 -40.86
N LEU A 15 17.65 22.07 -40.38
CA LEU A 15 18.05 21.09 -39.37
C LEU A 15 17.50 21.37 -37.96
N LEU A 16 17.11 22.62 -37.65
CA LEU A 16 16.53 23.00 -36.36
C LEU A 16 15.04 22.65 -36.22
N GLY A 17 14.36 22.23 -37.30
CA GLY A 17 12.93 21.93 -37.30
C GLY A 17 12.53 20.49 -36.99
N HIS A 18 13.49 19.59 -36.75
CA HIS A 18 13.24 18.15 -36.58
C HIS A 18 13.24 17.64 -35.13
N SER A 19 13.27 18.51 -34.12
CA SER A 19 13.33 18.07 -32.71
C SER A 19 11.98 17.92 -32.00
N CYS A 20 10.89 17.67 -32.74
CA CYS A 20 9.65 17.26 -32.10
C CYS A 20 9.74 15.74 -31.83
N PHE A 21 10.24 15.37 -30.66
CA PHE A 21 10.11 14.01 -30.18
C PHE A 21 8.69 13.86 -29.63
N ASP A 22 7.91 12.96 -30.23
CA ASP A 22 6.63 12.59 -29.65
C ASP A 22 6.91 11.94 -28.28
N PRO A 23 6.17 12.31 -27.23
CA PRO A 23 6.30 11.66 -25.94
C PRO A 23 5.98 10.16 -26.11
N PRO A 24 6.67 9.28 -25.37
CA PRO A 24 6.35 7.86 -25.41
C PRO A 24 4.90 7.64 -24.98
N GLU A 25 4.12 6.97 -25.81
CA GLU A 25 2.79 6.49 -25.42
C GLU A 25 2.92 5.19 -24.62
N PHE A 26 2.28 5.16 -23.45
CA PHE A 26 2.25 3.99 -22.59
C PHE A 26 0.87 3.32 -22.65
N PRO A 27 0.79 1.99 -22.50
CA PRO A 27 -0.48 1.28 -22.53
C PRO A 27 -1.35 1.65 -21.31
N LEU A 28 -2.66 1.81 -21.53
CA LEU A 28 -3.63 2.00 -20.44
C LEU A 28 -3.78 0.75 -19.55
N THR A 29 -3.44 -0.42 -20.06
CA THR A 29 -3.37 -1.63 -19.23
C THR A 29 -2.07 -1.60 -18.44
N PRO A 30 -2.11 -1.55 -17.10
CA PRO A 30 -0.90 -1.50 -16.31
C PRO A 30 -0.12 -2.81 -16.43
N SER A 31 1.21 -2.72 -16.36
CA SER A 31 2.11 -3.88 -16.31
C SER A 31 2.97 -3.81 -15.06
N ILE A 32 3.21 -4.94 -14.41
CA ILE A 32 4.06 -5.06 -13.22
C ILE A 32 5.10 -6.16 -13.49
N GLU A 33 6.35 -5.88 -13.16
CA GLU A 33 7.48 -6.78 -13.36
C GLU A 33 8.36 -6.79 -12.10
N PHE A 34 8.80 -7.98 -11.70
CA PHE A 34 9.85 -8.12 -10.68
C PHE A 34 11.15 -7.54 -11.22
N ASP A 35 11.88 -6.80 -10.39
CA ASP A 35 13.18 -6.23 -10.74
C ASP A 35 14.31 -6.88 -9.95
N ASP A 36 14.27 -6.74 -8.62
CA ASP A 36 15.36 -7.18 -7.76
C ASP A 36 14.90 -7.47 -6.33
N ILE A 37 15.67 -8.29 -5.62
CA ILE A 37 15.55 -8.51 -4.18
C ILE A 37 16.94 -8.52 -3.56
N TYR A 38 17.18 -7.64 -2.60
CA TYR A 38 18.48 -7.56 -1.94
C TYR A 38 18.35 -7.16 -0.48
N PHE A 39 19.33 -7.59 0.32
CA PHE A 39 19.40 -7.30 1.75
C PHE A 39 20.33 -6.12 1.99
N VAL A 40 19.95 -5.25 2.93
CA VAL A 40 20.72 -4.10 3.37
C VAL A 40 21.00 -4.25 4.85
N GLU A 41 22.26 -4.54 5.18
CA GLU A 41 22.76 -4.57 6.55
C GLU A 41 23.12 -3.14 6.98
N VAL A 42 22.55 -2.67 8.09
CA VAL A 42 22.95 -1.41 8.72
C VAL A 42 23.74 -1.72 9.97
N GLY A 43 24.96 -1.18 10.03
CA GLY A 43 26.06 -1.86 10.71
C GLY A 43 25.99 -2.00 12.23
N THR A 44 25.17 -1.25 12.97
CA THR A 44 25.13 -1.37 14.44
C THR A 44 23.95 -2.22 14.91
N ALA A 45 24.10 -2.91 16.04
CA ALA A 45 23.03 -3.75 16.62
C ALA A 45 21.75 -3.00 17.02
N SER A 46 21.75 -1.67 16.94
CA SER A 46 20.59 -0.81 17.17
C SER A 46 19.84 -0.46 15.89
N ASP A 47 20.45 -0.67 14.73
CA ASP A 47 19.85 -0.39 13.43
C ASP A 47 19.13 -1.64 12.91
N LYS A 48 18.04 -1.43 12.19
CA LYS A 48 17.25 -2.52 11.62
C LYS A 48 17.71 -2.80 10.20
N ASP A 49 18.10 -4.03 9.93
CA ASP A 49 18.37 -4.47 8.56
C ASP A 49 17.12 -4.33 7.68
N SER A 50 17.32 -4.27 6.37
CA SER A 50 16.20 -4.21 5.42
C SER A 50 16.27 -5.29 4.37
N LEU A 51 15.13 -5.91 4.08
CA LEU A 51 14.91 -6.64 2.84
C LEU A 51 14.23 -5.69 1.85
N VAL A 52 14.90 -5.42 0.73
CA VAL A 52 14.38 -4.53 -0.31
C VAL A 52 13.86 -5.38 -1.46
N VAL A 53 12.58 -5.24 -1.75
CA VAL A 53 11.95 -5.82 -2.94
C VAL A 53 11.69 -4.68 -3.92
N SER A 54 12.29 -4.77 -5.09
CA SER A 54 12.12 -3.80 -6.17
C SER A 54 11.19 -4.36 -7.23
N ILE A 55 10.17 -3.59 -7.56
CA ILE A 55 9.23 -3.89 -8.65
C ILE A 55 9.18 -2.71 -9.61
N LYS A 56 9.07 -3.01 -10.89
CA LYS A 56 8.78 -2.04 -11.93
C LYS A 56 7.31 -2.13 -12.26
N PHE A 57 6.69 -0.99 -12.48
CA PHE A 57 5.36 -0.94 -13.01
C PHE A 57 5.26 0.17 -14.07
N LYS A 58 4.33 -0.02 -14.99
CA LYS A 58 3.99 0.95 -16.04
C LYS A 58 2.49 1.14 -16.01
N ASP A 59 2.08 2.39 -16.08
CA ASP A 59 0.68 2.79 -16.06
C ASP A 59 0.52 4.01 -16.96
N GLY A 60 -0.26 3.87 -18.03
CA GLY A 60 -0.33 4.85 -19.11
C GLY A 60 -1.05 6.14 -18.74
N ASP A 61 -1.95 6.09 -17.77
CA ASP A 61 -2.70 7.25 -17.28
C ASP A 61 -2.37 7.60 -15.81
N GLY A 62 -1.64 6.73 -15.10
CA GLY A 62 -1.09 7.03 -13.78
C GLY A 62 -2.12 6.98 -12.65
N ASN A 63 -3.27 6.34 -12.89
CA ASN A 63 -4.38 6.19 -11.95
C ASN A 63 -4.44 4.85 -11.21
N LEU A 64 -3.40 4.00 -11.32
CA LEU A 64 -3.30 2.73 -10.60
C LEU A 64 -3.52 2.87 -9.08
N GLY A 65 -3.17 4.04 -8.54
CA GLY A 65 -3.10 4.34 -7.12
C GLY A 65 -4.33 4.99 -6.49
N LEU A 66 -4.27 5.14 -5.16
CA LEU A 66 -5.15 6.00 -4.37
C LEU A 66 -4.32 7.17 -3.82
N ASP A 67 -4.92 8.36 -3.75
CA ASP A 67 -4.30 9.50 -3.08
C ASP A 67 -4.21 9.19 -1.56
N PRO A 68 -3.10 9.51 -0.89
CA PRO A 68 -2.98 9.33 0.56
C PRO A 68 -4.06 10.05 1.37
N SER A 69 -4.72 11.07 0.80
CA SER A 69 -5.84 11.77 1.42
C SER A 69 -7.21 11.09 1.22
N GLU A 70 -7.31 10.07 0.38
CA GLU A 70 -8.52 9.26 0.18
C GLU A 70 -8.70 8.26 1.34
N ILE A 71 -8.97 8.78 2.54
CA ILE A 71 -9.14 8.00 3.78
C ILE A 71 -10.58 7.99 4.30
N PHE A 72 -11.50 8.58 3.54
CA PHE A 72 -12.93 8.54 3.82
C PHE A 72 -13.58 7.39 3.05
N PHE A 73 -14.81 7.03 3.43
CA PHE A 73 -15.59 6.02 2.73
C PHE A 73 -15.58 6.28 1.20
N PRO A 74 -15.28 5.26 0.37
CA PRO A 74 -15.16 3.83 0.68
C PRO A 74 -13.74 3.35 1.02
N TYR A 75 -12.78 4.25 1.26
CA TYR A 75 -11.36 3.97 1.43
C TYR A 75 -10.84 4.28 2.85
N ASN A 76 -11.71 4.31 3.86
CA ASN A 76 -11.32 4.37 5.26
C ASN A 76 -10.60 3.08 5.69
N ASN A 77 -9.66 3.15 6.64
CA ASN A 77 -8.88 1.97 7.08
C ASN A 77 -9.75 0.90 7.73
N ARG A 78 -10.62 1.33 8.63
CA ARG A 78 -11.51 0.44 9.37
C ARG A 78 -12.88 1.07 9.55
N THR A 79 -13.86 0.23 9.76
CA THR A 79 -15.25 0.61 10.03
C THR A 79 -15.63 0.18 11.43
N TYR A 80 -16.11 1.12 12.24
CA TYR A 80 -16.67 0.83 13.56
C TYR A 80 -18.15 0.53 13.42
N TYR A 81 -18.61 -0.48 14.14
CA TYR A 81 -20.00 -0.89 14.12
C TYR A 81 -20.75 -0.37 15.34
N SER A 82 -22.04 -0.16 15.16
CA SER A 82 -22.95 0.26 16.22
C SER A 82 -24.10 -0.72 16.36
N TYR A 83 -24.62 -0.82 17.57
CA TYR A 83 -25.82 -1.57 17.90
C TYR A 83 -26.80 -0.60 18.58
N LEU A 84 -27.99 -0.43 17.98
CA LEU A 84 -29.03 0.50 18.45
C LEU A 84 -28.57 1.96 18.67
N GLY A 85 -27.54 2.39 17.92
CA GLY A 85 -27.00 3.75 17.96
C GLY A 85 -25.75 3.92 18.81
N ASP A 86 -25.39 2.92 19.62
CA ASP A 86 -24.16 2.93 20.42
C ASP A 86 -23.04 2.15 19.70
N THR A 87 -21.81 2.66 19.71
CA THR A 87 -20.65 1.93 19.20
C THR A 87 -20.47 0.65 19.99
N ILE A 88 -20.23 -0.47 19.29
CA ILE A 88 -20.06 -1.76 19.95
C ILE A 88 -18.74 -1.78 20.70
N ASN A 89 -18.82 -1.85 22.02
CA ASN A 89 -17.68 -2.12 22.88
C ASN A 89 -17.73 -3.54 23.49
N TYR A 90 -16.66 -3.93 24.18
CA TYR A 90 -16.55 -5.29 24.72
C TYR A 90 -17.56 -5.62 25.84
N GLU A 91 -18.03 -4.61 26.57
CA GLU A 91 -19.11 -4.79 27.55
C GLU A 91 -20.45 -5.06 26.85
N LEU A 92 -20.79 -4.24 25.86
CA LEU A 92 -22.01 -4.42 25.05
C LEU A 92 -22.02 -5.78 24.35
N LYS A 93 -20.88 -6.19 23.80
CA LYS A 93 -20.69 -7.51 23.19
C LYS A 93 -21.09 -8.65 24.13
N ARG A 94 -20.63 -8.63 25.38
CA ARG A 94 -20.88 -9.72 26.35
C ARG A 94 -22.27 -9.67 27.00
N THR A 95 -22.94 -8.51 26.96
CA THR A 95 -24.25 -8.32 27.61
C THR A 95 -25.41 -8.56 26.66
N VAL A 96 -25.22 -8.35 25.36
CA VAL A 96 -26.23 -8.61 24.33
C VAL A 96 -26.00 -10.00 23.73
N PRO A 97 -26.92 -10.97 23.92
CA PRO A 97 -26.71 -12.34 23.45
C PRO A 97 -26.48 -12.48 21.94
N GLU A 98 -27.11 -11.61 21.14
CA GLU A 98 -26.89 -11.55 19.69
C GLU A 98 -25.43 -11.22 19.36
N LEU A 99 -24.90 -10.15 19.95
CA LEU A 99 -23.50 -9.73 19.74
C LEU A 99 -22.50 -10.74 20.32
N ASP A 100 -22.81 -11.34 21.47
CA ASP A 100 -21.93 -12.32 22.12
C ASP A 100 -21.69 -13.54 21.22
N SER A 101 -22.73 -13.95 20.48
CA SER A 101 -22.69 -15.08 19.56
C SER A 101 -22.09 -14.76 18.19
N LEU A 102 -22.15 -13.50 17.75
CA LEU A 102 -21.73 -13.08 16.41
C LEU A 102 -20.30 -12.56 16.37
N LEU A 103 -19.85 -11.87 17.41
CA LEU A 103 -18.58 -11.16 17.41
C LEU A 103 -17.50 -11.97 18.15
N PRO A 104 -16.25 -11.91 17.69
CA PRO A 104 -15.15 -12.62 18.33
C PRO A 104 -14.85 -12.08 19.73
N ASP A 105 -14.38 -12.95 20.63
CA ASP A 105 -13.83 -12.53 21.91
C ASP A 105 -12.54 -11.72 21.75
N PHE A 106 -12.17 -10.96 22.77
CA PHE A 106 -10.89 -10.24 22.84
C PHE A 106 -9.76 -11.20 23.16
N VAL A 107 -9.46 -12.09 22.21
CA VAL A 107 -8.41 -13.12 22.29
C VAL A 107 -7.64 -13.16 20.99
N THR A 108 -6.41 -13.67 21.00
CA THR A 108 -5.61 -13.82 19.78
C THR A 108 -6.32 -14.77 18.80
N PRO A 109 -6.46 -14.40 17.51
CA PRO A 109 -5.86 -13.24 16.84
C PRO A 109 -6.68 -11.93 16.89
N TYR A 110 -7.96 -12.01 17.25
CA TYR A 110 -8.94 -10.92 17.13
C TYR A 110 -8.65 -9.70 18.01
N ASN A 111 -7.92 -9.87 19.12
CA ASN A 111 -7.46 -8.77 19.97
C ASN A 111 -6.52 -7.77 19.26
N CYS A 112 -5.99 -8.12 18.08
CA CYS A 112 -5.20 -7.23 17.24
C CYS A 112 -5.92 -6.81 15.94
N THR A 113 -6.90 -7.58 15.47
CA THR A 113 -7.50 -7.38 14.13
C THR A 113 -8.94 -6.85 14.14
N ASN A 114 -9.65 -6.97 15.26
CA ASN A 114 -11.09 -6.64 15.35
C ASN A 114 -11.45 -5.73 16.52
N TRP A 115 -10.51 -5.49 17.42
CA TRP A 115 -10.74 -4.74 18.64
C TRP A 115 -9.70 -3.64 18.79
N GLU A 116 -10.17 -2.40 18.98
CA GLU A 116 -9.32 -1.26 19.25
C GLU A 116 -9.41 -0.88 20.72
N VAL A 117 -8.27 -0.83 21.40
CA VAL A 117 -8.20 -0.43 22.80
C VAL A 117 -8.04 1.08 22.89
N ILE A 118 -8.97 1.74 23.58
CA ILE A 118 -8.93 3.17 23.87
C ILE A 118 -8.24 3.35 25.23
N MET A 119 -7.20 4.18 25.27
CA MET A 119 -6.42 4.43 26.48
C MET A 119 -6.51 5.90 26.92
N ASP A 120 -6.49 6.11 28.24
CA ASP A 120 -6.23 7.40 28.89
C ASP A 120 -4.98 7.26 29.75
N GLY A 121 -3.87 7.80 29.25
CA GLY A 121 -2.54 7.55 29.80
C GLY A 121 -2.17 6.06 29.75
N GLN A 122 -2.08 5.42 30.91
CA GLN A 122 -1.78 3.99 31.06
C GLN A 122 -3.02 3.16 31.42
N THR A 123 -4.20 3.77 31.43
CA THR A 123 -5.46 3.11 31.80
C THR A 123 -6.24 2.77 30.54
N VAL A 124 -6.70 1.53 30.43
CA VAL A 124 -7.66 1.14 29.39
C VAL A 124 -9.03 1.72 29.75
N VAL A 125 -9.55 2.57 28.87
CA VAL A 125 -10.87 3.23 29.02
C VAL A 125 -11.95 2.40 28.35
N ASP A 126 -11.69 1.90 27.13
CA ASP A 126 -12.68 1.13 26.38
C ASP A 126 -12.02 0.19 25.35
N THR A 127 -12.83 -0.65 24.72
CA THR A 127 -12.42 -1.55 23.64
C THR A 127 -13.51 -1.63 22.59
N LEU A 128 -13.26 -1.08 21.41
CA LEU A 128 -14.26 -0.87 20.34
C LEU A 128 -14.10 -1.93 19.24
N TYR A 129 -15.23 -2.50 18.78
CA TYR A 129 -15.23 -3.43 17.66
C TYR A 129 -15.08 -2.68 16.33
N PHE A 130 -14.23 -3.20 15.46
CA PHE A 130 -14.08 -2.73 14.09
C PHE A 130 -13.82 -3.88 13.13
N GLU A 131 -13.99 -3.60 11.84
CA GLU A 131 -13.47 -4.44 10.76
C GLU A 131 -12.55 -3.64 9.86
N LEU A 132 -11.46 -4.26 9.43
CA LEU A 132 -10.57 -3.70 8.42
C LEU A 132 -11.31 -3.62 7.08
N ASN A 133 -11.12 -2.52 6.36
CA ASN A 133 -11.75 -2.31 5.07
C ASN A 133 -10.92 -2.98 3.96
N PRO A 134 -11.50 -3.95 3.22
CA PRO A 134 -10.78 -4.61 2.13
C PRO A 134 -10.38 -3.68 0.98
N ASN A 135 -11.02 -2.50 0.86
CA ASN A 135 -10.69 -1.51 -0.16
C ASN A 135 -9.65 -0.48 0.31
N TYR A 136 -9.09 -0.64 1.52
CA TYR A 136 -8.11 0.32 2.03
C TYR A 136 -6.76 0.21 1.30
N TYR A 137 -6.35 -0.99 0.88
CA TYR A 137 -5.10 -1.23 0.17
C TYR A 137 -5.36 -1.67 -1.27
N ASN A 138 -4.41 -1.42 -2.16
CA ASN A 138 -4.43 -1.87 -3.56
C ASN A 138 -3.09 -2.51 -3.99
N PHE A 139 -2.19 -2.70 -3.03
CA PHE A 139 -0.95 -3.44 -3.17
C PHE A 139 -0.83 -4.36 -1.95
N PHE A 140 -0.65 -5.65 -2.18
CA PHE A 140 -0.68 -6.67 -1.13
C PHE A 140 0.64 -7.42 -1.07
N VAL A 141 1.08 -7.76 0.15
CA VAL A 141 2.34 -8.47 0.38
C VAL A 141 2.17 -9.63 1.34
N ASP A 142 2.13 -10.83 0.77
CA ASP A 142 1.98 -12.06 1.53
C ASP A 142 3.34 -12.69 1.84
N PHE A 143 3.51 -13.14 3.09
CA PHE A 143 4.71 -13.88 3.50
C PHE A 143 4.37 -15.35 3.54
N LEU A 144 5.13 -16.17 2.82
CA LEU A 144 4.90 -17.60 2.72
C LEU A 144 6.05 -18.38 3.37
N ILE A 145 5.72 -19.26 4.32
CA ILE A 145 6.65 -20.22 4.90
C ILE A 145 6.56 -21.52 4.12
N LYS A 146 7.71 -22.00 3.63
CA LYS A 146 7.80 -23.30 2.97
C LYS A 146 7.84 -24.42 4.00
N ASN A 147 6.90 -25.36 3.90
CA ASN A 147 6.81 -26.54 4.74
C ASN A 147 7.77 -27.65 4.29
N ASN A 148 7.99 -28.63 5.17
CA ASN A 148 8.85 -29.79 4.90
C ASN A 148 8.36 -30.65 3.73
N ASP A 149 7.06 -30.66 3.46
CA ASP A 149 6.43 -31.38 2.35
C ASP A 149 6.46 -30.60 1.02
N GLY A 150 7.06 -29.40 1.02
CA GLY A 150 7.17 -28.52 -0.14
C GLY A 150 5.96 -27.61 -0.37
N THR A 151 4.91 -27.70 0.46
CA THR A 151 3.79 -26.75 0.44
C THR A 151 4.18 -25.41 1.05
N PHE A 152 3.32 -24.41 0.89
CA PHE A 152 3.49 -23.09 1.50
C PHE A 152 2.30 -22.77 2.39
N THR A 153 2.57 -22.17 3.54
CA THR A 153 1.56 -21.61 4.45
C THR A 153 1.84 -20.14 4.65
N GLU A 154 0.79 -19.33 4.61
CA GLU A 154 0.90 -17.90 4.87
C GLU A 154 1.30 -17.63 6.33
N PHE A 155 2.18 -16.65 6.50
CA PHE A 155 2.56 -16.07 7.77
C PHE A 155 2.01 -14.64 7.83
N ASP A 156 0.93 -14.48 8.57
CA ASP A 156 0.29 -13.19 8.77
C ASP A 156 0.93 -12.47 9.97
N TRP A 157 1.67 -11.40 9.67
CA TRP A 157 2.31 -10.56 10.68
C TRP A 157 1.33 -9.91 11.63
N GLN A 158 0.11 -9.58 11.20
CA GLN A 158 -0.88 -8.90 12.04
C GLN A 158 -1.33 -9.80 13.20
N THR A 159 -1.27 -11.11 13.01
CA THR A 159 -1.75 -12.12 13.96
C THR A 159 -0.63 -12.96 14.58
N ALA A 160 0.60 -12.84 14.07
CA ALA A 160 1.78 -13.54 14.59
C ALA A 160 2.17 -13.14 16.02
N PHE A 161 1.83 -11.93 16.45
CA PHE A 161 2.17 -11.42 17.77
C PHE A 161 0.93 -11.26 18.66
N ILE A 162 1.17 -11.28 19.97
CA ILE A 162 0.11 -11.22 20.98
C ILE A 162 -0.03 -9.78 21.48
N TYR A 163 -1.27 -9.32 21.60
CA TYR A 163 -1.60 -8.05 22.26
C TYR A 163 -0.85 -7.90 23.60
N PRO A 164 -0.27 -6.73 23.93
CA PRO A 164 -0.39 -5.44 23.22
C PRO A 164 0.60 -5.24 22.07
N ASN A 165 1.46 -6.23 21.79
CA ASN A 165 2.51 -6.11 20.77
C ASN A 165 2.00 -6.56 19.39
N CYS A 166 0.85 -6.06 18.96
CA CYS A 166 0.25 -6.42 17.67
C CYS A 166 1.22 -6.14 16.52
N GLY A 167 1.20 -7.00 15.50
CA GLY A 167 1.97 -6.76 14.28
C GLY A 167 1.31 -5.76 13.33
N ILE A 168 1.97 -5.56 12.19
CA ILE A 168 1.51 -4.69 11.11
C ILE A 168 1.29 -5.52 9.84
N THR A 169 0.49 -5.00 8.92
CA THR A 169 0.50 -5.48 7.53
C THR A 169 1.60 -4.75 6.76
N PHE A 170 2.10 -5.41 5.70
CA PHE A 170 2.98 -4.81 4.71
C PHE A 170 2.24 -4.45 3.42
N ASP A 171 0.92 -4.57 3.43
CA ASP A 171 0.04 -4.04 2.39
C ASP A 171 0.17 -2.52 2.30
N GLY A 172 -0.01 -2.01 1.09
CA GLY A 172 0.24 -0.63 0.77
C GLY A 172 -0.77 -0.03 -0.18
N ARG A 173 -0.58 1.27 -0.41
CA ARG A 173 -1.27 2.01 -1.45
C ARG A 173 -0.27 2.42 -2.51
N PHE A 174 -0.52 2.05 -3.76
CA PHE A 174 0.14 2.74 -4.86
C PHE A 174 -0.26 4.22 -4.79
N PRO A 175 0.70 5.16 -4.78
CA PRO A 175 0.37 6.57 -4.86
C PRO A 175 -0.14 6.90 -6.27
N ILE A 176 -1.02 7.90 -6.37
CA ILE A 176 -1.33 8.52 -7.67
C ILE A 176 -0.06 9.21 -8.18
N LEU A 177 0.35 8.86 -9.39
CA LEU A 177 1.61 9.36 -9.96
C LEU A 177 1.38 10.56 -10.85
N SER A 178 0.27 10.55 -11.58
CA SER A 178 -0.17 11.70 -12.37
C SER A 178 -1.60 12.07 -12.04
N LYS A 179 -1.83 13.35 -11.71
CA LYS A 179 -3.18 13.94 -11.72
C LYS A 179 -3.54 14.53 -13.09
N ASP A 180 -2.55 14.62 -13.97
CA ASP A 180 -2.68 15.12 -15.33
C ASP A 180 -2.46 13.96 -16.32
N LEU A 181 -3.57 13.36 -16.75
CA LEU A 181 -3.63 12.19 -17.64
C LEU A 181 -2.95 12.44 -19.01
N SER A 182 -2.52 13.67 -19.31
CA SER A 182 -1.79 14.02 -20.55
C SER A 182 -0.28 13.72 -20.48
N HIS A 183 0.26 13.41 -19.30
CA HIS A 183 1.68 13.12 -19.10
C HIS A 183 1.86 11.73 -18.51
N ALA A 184 2.43 10.82 -19.31
CA ALA A 184 2.80 9.50 -18.84
C ALA A 184 4.06 9.59 -17.96
N ILE A 185 4.07 8.83 -16.85
CA ILE A 185 5.15 8.86 -15.87
C ILE A 185 5.72 7.46 -15.71
N HIS A 186 7.04 7.33 -15.87
CA HIS A 186 7.75 6.11 -15.53
C HIS A 186 8.37 6.25 -14.14
N LEU A 187 7.92 5.43 -13.20
CA LEU A 187 8.50 5.34 -11.86
C LEU A 187 8.99 3.93 -11.57
N MET A 188 10.04 3.85 -10.76
CA MET A 188 10.44 2.62 -10.09
C MET A 188 10.03 2.75 -8.62
N ALA A 189 9.31 1.76 -8.10
CA ALA A 189 9.01 1.68 -6.67
C ALA A 189 9.98 0.71 -6.01
N LYS A 190 10.58 1.14 -4.89
CA LYS A 190 11.32 0.25 -3.98
C LYS A 190 10.49 0.07 -2.73
N LEU A 191 10.14 -1.18 -2.43
CA LEU A 191 9.53 -1.54 -1.17
C LEU A 191 10.64 -1.78 -0.15
N PHE A 192 10.64 -1.01 0.93
CA PHE A 192 11.54 -1.18 2.06
C PHE A 192 10.81 -1.90 3.19
N MET A 193 11.28 -3.10 3.53
CA MET A 193 10.83 -3.82 4.72
C MET A 193 11.96 -3.74 5.76
N GLY A 194 11.68 -3.15 6.92
CA GLY A 194 12.61 -3.01 8.04
C GLY A 194 11.90 -3.05 9.38
#